data_AF-A0A7Z9M464-F1
#
_entry.id   AF-A0A7Z9M464-F1
#
_cell.length_a   1.000
_cell.length_b   1.000
_cell.length_c   1.000
_cell.angle_alpha   90.00
_cell.angle_beta   90.00
_cell.angle_gamma   90.00
#
_symmetry.space_group_name_H-M   'P 1'
#
loop_
_entity.id
_entity.type
_entity.pdbx_description
1 polymer ?
#
loop_
_entity_poly.entity_id
_entity_poly.type
_entity_poly.pdbx_seq_one_letter_code
_entity_poly.pdbx_strand_id
1 'polypeptide(L)'
;MKGSDLHAKDVFMQWHGGLPTVNLGDDTVNSMSQIEWRSVVSGDRWKLNLSRGDQCELFDLNSDPFEKVNLFDCDDQKDRIREMTARIRGWQIATGDDLVLPAV
;
A
#
# COMPACT_ATOMS: atom_id res chain seq x y z
N MET A 1 -21.47 -0.88 -14.59
CA MET A 1 -20.11 -0.30 -14.67
C MET A 1 -19.32 -1.14 -15.68
N LYS A 2 -18.67 -0.55 -16.70
CA LYS A 2 -17.83 -1.29 -17.68
C LYS A 2 -16.37 -1.24 -17.23
N GLY A 3 -15.62 -2.33 -17.38
CA GLY A 3 -14.24 -2.45 -16.89
C GLY A 3 -13.23 -1.44 -17.47
N SER A 4 -13.53 -0.78 -18.58
CA SER A 4 -12.70 0.27 -19.18
C SER A 4 -12.61 1.56 -18.33
N ASP A 5 -13.56 1.78 -17.41
CA ASP A 5 -13.67 3.00 -16.59
C ASP A 5 -12.90 2.92 -15.24
N LEU A 6 -12.16 1.81 -15.04
CA LEU A 6 -11.29 1.59 -13.88
C LEU A 6 -9.85 2.02 -14.14
N HIS A 7 -9.41 2.13 -15.40
CA HIS A 7 -8.04 2.48 -15.76
C HIS A 7 -7.59 3.85 -15.26
N ALA A 8 -8.52 4.75 -14.92
CA ALA A 8 -8.21 6.10 -14.46
C ALA A 8 -8.39 6.29 -12.94
N LYS A 9 -8.71 5.23 -12.18
CA LYS A 9 -9.08 5.35 -10.77
C LYS A 9 -8.09 4.66 -9.86
N ASP A 10 -7.83 5.30 -8.74
CA ASP A 10 -7.04 4.73 -7.67
C ASP A 10 -7.85 3.65 -6.94
N VAL A 11 -7.18 2.53 -6.66
CA VAL A 11 -7.73 1.42 -5.88
C VAL A 11 -7.04 1.41 -4.54
N PHE A 12 -7.81 1.63 -3.47
CA PHE A 12 -7.34 1.59 -2.10
C PHE A 12 -7.63 0.23 -1.48
N MET A 13 -6.67 -0.27 -0.71
CA MET A 13 -6.73 -1.55 -0.01
C MET A 13 -6.27 -1.33 1.43
N GLN A 14 -6.96 -1.96 2.37
CA GLN A 14 -6.63 -1.90 3.79
C GLN A 14 -6.48 -3.29 4.37
N TRP A 15 -5.50 -3.44 5.23
CA TRP A 15 -5.35 -4.58 6.11
C TRP A 15 -5.24 -4.07 7.55
N HIS A 16 -6.16 -4.50 8.41
CA HIS A 16 -6.25 -4.05 9.81
C HIS A 16 -5.35 -4.83 10.76
N GLY A 17 -4.55 -5.76 10.24
CA GLY A 17 -3.87 -6.70 11.11
C GLY A 17 -4.83 -7.69 11.76
N GLY A 18 -4.24 -8.69 12.39
CA GLY A 18 -4.91 -9.64 13.26
C GLY A 18 -4.16 -10.95 13.31
N LEU A 19 -4.41 -11.74 14.36
CA LEU A 19 -4.01 -13.13 14.33
C LEU A 19 -4.71 -13.81 13.15
N PRO A 20 -4.01 -14.66 12.39
CA PRO A 20 -4.62 -15.32 11.26
C PRO A 20 -5.63 -16.35 11.77
N THR A 21 -6.74 -16.52 11.05
CA THR A 21 -7.79 -17.49 11.41
C THR A 21 -7.38 -18.93 11.12
N VAL A 22 -6.30 -19.11 10.35
CA VAL A 22 -5.66 -20.39 10.04
C VAL A 22 -4.16 -20.23 10.23
N ASN A 23 -3.46 -21.31 10.56
CA ASN A 23 -2.00 -21.28 10.63
C ASN A 23 -1.43 -21.08 9.22
N LEU A 24 -0.63 -20.01 9.04
CA LEU A 24 -0.01 -19.65 7.77
C LEU A 24 1.29 -20.44 7.47
N GLY A 25 1.66 -21.37 8.36
CA GLY A 25 2.76 -22.30 8.19
C GLY A 25 3.96 -22.05 9.10
N ASP A 26 4.11 -20.82 9.62
CA ASP A 26 5.23 -20.41 10.47
C ASP A 26 4.79 -19.32 11.46
N ASP A 27 5.33 -19.33 12.68
CA ASP A 27 4.97 -18.38 13.74
C ASP A 27 5.38 -16.94 13.42
N THR A 28 6.47 -16.76 12.65
CA THR A 28 6.88 -15.45 12.13
C THR A 28 5.83 -14.93 11.15
N VAL A 29 5.39 -15.78 10.22
CA VAL A 29 4.34 -15.40 9.24
C VAL A 29 3.01 -15.12 9.93
N ASN A 30 2.67 -15.91 10.97
CA ASN A 30 1.49 -15.65 11.80
C ASN A 30 1.59 -14.32 12.56
N SER A 31 2.79 -13.89 12.94
CA SER A 31 3.02 -12.59 13.59
C SER A 31 2.93 -11.44 12.58
N MET A 32 3.43 -11.64 11.35
CA MET A 32 3.36 -10.63 10.29
C MET A 32 1.92 -10.28 9.88
N SER A 33 0.96 -11.21 10.01
CA SER A 33 -0.45 -10.89 9.73
C SER A 33 -1.04 -9.85 10.67
N GLN A 34 -0.39 -9.56 11.80
CA GLN A 34 -0.78 -8.49 12.73
C GLN A 34 -0.39 -7.09 12.26
N ILE A 35 0.50 -6.98 11.29
CA ILE A 35 1.01 -5.69 10.80
C ILE A 35 -0.06 -5.03 9.93
N GLU A 36 -0.45 -3.81 10.29
CA GLU A 36 -1.45 -3.05 9.54
C GLU A 36 -0.86 -2.41 8.29
N TRP A 37 -1.64 -2.38 7.20
CA TRP A 37 -1.22 -1.82 5.92
C TRP A 37 -2.30 -0.94 5.31
N ARG A 38 -1.87 0.16 4.68
CA ARG A 38 -2.68 0.92 3.73
C ARG A 38 -1.96 0.99 2.40
N SER A 39 -2.67 0.57 1.37
CA SER A 39 -2.12 0.44 0.04
C SER A 39 -2.97 1.18 -0.96
N VAL A 40 -2.31 1.75 -1.97
CA VAL A 40 -2.99 2.31 -3.15
C VAL A 40 -2.30 1.79 -4.41
N VAL A 41 -3.10 1.34 -5.38
CA VAL A 41 -2.69 1.19 -6.77
C VAL A 41 -3.29 2.35 -7.55
N SER A 42 -2.44 3.21 -8.09
CA SER A 42 -2.88 4.38 -8.83
C SER A 42 -3.37 4.03 -10.25
N GLY A 43 -4.17 4.90 -10.85
CA GLY A 43 -4.61 4.74 -12.24
C GLY A 43 -3.46 4.66 -13.26
N ASP A 44 -2.34 5.35 -12.99
CA ASP A 44 -1.10 5.28 -13.79
C ASP A 44 -0.19 4.09 -13.41
N ARG A 45 -0.74 3.10 -12.69
CA ARG A 45 -0.13 1.80 -12.37
C ARG A 45 1.11 1.88 -11.48
N TRP A 46 1.07 2.73 -10.47
CA TRP A 46 2.02 2.68 -9.35
C TRP A 46 1.36 2.04 -8.15
N LYS A 47 2.13 1.31 -7.34
CA LYS A 47 1.66 0.76 -6.07
C LYS A 47 2.49 1.32 -4.94
N LEU A 48 1.82 1.82 -3.90
CA LEU A 48 2.43 2.23 -2.63
C LEU A 48 1.79 1.42 -1.51
N ASN A 49 2.62 0.82 -0.64
CA ASN A 49 2.20 0.16 0.59
C ASN A 49 2.84 0.87 1.78
N LEU A 50 2.03 1.33 2.74
CA LEU A 50 2.48 1.99 3.96
C LEU A 50 2.13 1.16 5.19
N SER A 51 3.11 0.98 6.06
CA SER A 51 2.95 0.43 7.39
C SER A 51 3.85 1.15 8.40
N ARG A 52 3.44 1.17 9.67
CA ARG A 52 4.33 1.54 10.78
C ARG A 52 5.11 0.35 11.34
N GLY A 53 4.67 -0.87 11.02
CA GLY A 53 5.21 -2.10 11.59
C GLY A 53 6.22 -2.81 10.68
N ASP A 54 6.44 -2.34 9.46
CA ASP A 54 7.34 -2.97 8.49
C ASP A 54 7.92 -1.96 7.48
N GLN A 55 8.84 -2.41 6.63
CA GLN A 55 9.38 -1.63 5.52
C GLN A 55 8.28 -1.27 4.53
N CYS A 56 8.11 0.02 4.27
CA CYS A 56 7.16 0.49 3.25
C CYS A 56 7.68 0.19 1.84
N GLU A 57 6.77 0.18 0.88
CA GLU A 57 7.07 -0.31 -0.46
C GLU A 57 6.49 0.59 -1.55
N LEU A 58 7.29 0.83 -2.60
CA LEU A 58 6.85 1.51 -3.82
C LEU A 58 7.24 0.68 -5.04
N PHE A 59 6.30 0.43 -5.94
CA PHE A 59 6.53 -0.29 -7.19
C PHE A 59 5.95 0.47 -8.39
N ASP A 60 6.73 0.54 -9.47
CA ASP A 60 6.24 0.94 -10.80
C ASP A 60 5.75 -0.31 -11.55
N LEU A 61 4.43 -0.53 -11.58
CA LEU A 61 3.87 -1.73 -12.22
C LEU A 61 3.86 -1.65 -13.75
N ASN A 62 4.34 -0.55 -14.34
CA ASN A 62 4.56 -0.46 -15.79
C ASN A 62 5.86 -1.15 -16.19
N SER A 63 6.93 -0.92 -15.42
CA SER A 63 8.26 -1.51 -15.66
C SER A 63 8.51 -2.79 -14.86
N ASP A 64 7.87 -2.93 -13.69
CA ASP A 64 7.99 -4.06 -12.77
C ASP A 64 6.61 -4.65 -12.40
N PRO A 65 5.94 -5.36 -13.33
CA PRO A 65 4.61 -5.92 -13.11
C PRO A 65 4.56 -7.04 -12.06
N PHE A 66 5.72 -7.49 -11.56
CA PHE A 66 5.85 -8.56 -10.58
C PHE A 66 6.38 -8.05 -9.23
N GLU A 67 6.48 -6.73 -9.02
CA GLU A 67 6.81 -6.11 -7.73
C GLU A 67 8.14 -6.63 -7.13
N LYS A 68 9.16 -6.78 -7.96
CA LYS A 68 10.47 -7.33 -7.56
C LYS A 68 11.43 -6.27 -7.03
N VAL A 69 11.25 -5.00 -7.40
CA VAL A 69 12.17 -3.91 -7.06
C VAL A 69 11.42 -2.89 -6.23
N ASN A 70 11.64 -2.92 -4.91
CA ASN A 70 11.12 -1.90 -4.01
C ASN A 70 11.89 -0.59 -4.21
N LEU A 71 11.19 0.46 -4.62
CA LEU A 71 11.71 1.80 -4.88
C LEU A 71 11.49 2.77 -3.71
N PHE A 72 10.98 2.32 -2.56
CA PHE A 72 10.59 3.21 -1.47
C PHE A 72 11.75 4.05 -0.93
N ASP A 73 12.95 3.46 -0.83
CA ASP A 73 14.16 4.14 -0.36
C ASP A 73 14.93 4.85 -1.49
N CYS A 74 14.38 4.89 -2.71
CA CYS A 74 15.00 5.58 -3.84
C CYS A 74 14.76 7.09 -3.74
N ASP A 75 15.85 7.86 -3.67
CA ASP A 75 15.79 9.33 -3.55
C ASP A 75 14.99 9.99 -4.68
N ASP A 76 15.06 9.46 -5.90
CA ASP A 76 14.35 9.98 -7.07
C ASP A 76 12.83 9.79 -6.98
N GLN A 77 12.34 8.94 -6.08
CA GLN A 77 10.92 8.62 -5.92
C GLN A 77 10.24 9.34 -4.76
N LYS A 78 10.95 10.21 -4.03
CA LYS A 78 10.40 10.94 -2.88
C LYS A 78 9.12 11.72 -3.19
N ASP A 79 9.08 12.39 -4.33
CA ASP A 79 7.89 13.16 -4.72
C ASP A 79 6.71 12.25 -5.05
N ARG A 80 6.96 11.11 -5.70
CA ARG A 80 5.93 10.09 -5.97
C ARG A 80 5.36 9.51 -4.66
N ILE A 81 6.22 9.20 -3.70
CA ILE A 81 5.80 8.67 -2.38
C ILE A 81 4.91 9.68 -1.66
N ARG A 82 5.30 10.96 -1.61
CA ARG A 82 4.50 12.02 -0.98
C ARG A 82 3.14 12.20 -1.64
N GLU A 83 3.14 12.20 -2.96
CA GLU A 83 1.96 12.36 -3.81
C GLU A 83 0.95 11.23 -3.55
N MET A 84 1.39 9.97 -3.61
CA MET A 84 0.55 8.82 -3.33
C MET A 84 0.14 8.72 -1.84
N THR A 85 1.00 9.13 -0.92
CA THR A 85 0.67 9.20 0.52
C THR A 85 -0.43 10.22 0.78
N ALA A 86 -0.42 11.37 0.11
CA ALA A 86 -1.49 12.36 0.20
C ALA A 86 -2.83 11.79 -0.27
N ARG A 87 -2.82 10.96 -1.32
CA ARG A 87 -4.02 10.25 -1.80
C ARG A 87 -4.55 9.27 -0.76
N ILE A 88 -3.69 8.47 -0.13
CA ILE A 88 -4.09 7.57 0.96
C ILE A 88 -4.70 8.37 2.12
N ARG A 89 -4.10 9.49 2.53
CA ARG A 89 -4.66 10.35 3.58
C ARG A 89 -6.02 10.92 3.21
N GLY A 90 -6.20 11.36 1.96
CA GLY A 90 -7.49 11.82 1.45
C GLY A 90 -8.57 10.73 1.53
N TRP A 91 -8.19 9.49 1.16
CA TRP A 91 -9.05 8.33 1.32
C TRP A 91 -9.37 8.03 2.80
N GLN A 92 -8.37 8.07 3.70
CA GLN A 92 -8.56 7.85 5.14
C GLN A 92 -9.59 8.83 5.73
N ILE A 93 -9.48 10.12 5.39
CA ILE A 93 -10.45 11.14 5.81
C ILE A 93 -11.85 10.82 5.30
N ALA A 94 -11.97 10.41 4.04
CA ALA A 94 -13.26 10.13 3.42
C ALA A 94 -13.95 8.87 3.99
N THR A 95 -13.17 7.89 4.47
CA THR A 95 -13.67 6.63 5.02
C THR A 95 -13.72 6.58 6.55
N GLY A 96 -13.16 7.59 7.23
CA GLY A 96 -13.03 7.59 8.69
C GLY A 96 -11.98 6.61 9.20
N ASP A 97 -11.00 6.24 8.36
CA ASP A 97 -9.85 5.43 8.76
C ASP A 97 -8.87 6.28 9.57
N ASP A 98 -8.58 5.86 10.80
CA ASP A 98 -7.78 6.60 11.77
C ASP A 98 -6.36 6.03 11.95
N LEU A 99 -5.94 5.09 11.10
CA LEU A 99 -4.62 4.49 11.22
C LEU A 99 -3.54 5.56 11.00
N VAL A 100 -2.66 5.71 12.00
CA VAL A 100 -1.52 6.61 11.89
C VAL A 100 -0.53 6.03 10.87
N LEU A 101 -0.24 6.78 9.81
CA LEU A 101 0.73 6.41 8.79
C LEU A 101 2.14 6.94 9.13
N PRO A 102 3.22 6.30 8.62
CA PRO A 102 4.57 6.84 8.74
C PRO A 102 4.70 8.23 8.08
N ALA A 103 5.71 8.98 8.54
CA ALA A 103 6.12 10.22 7.88
C ALA A 103 7.00 9.87 6.67
N VAL A 104 6.80 10.59 5.56
CA VAL A 104 7.48 10.42 4.26
C VAL A 104 7.90 11.76 3.66
#